data_AF-A0A9X8YRP0-F1
#
_entry.id   AF-A0A9X8YRP0-F1
#
_cell.length_a   1.000
_cell.length_b   1.000
_cell.length_c   1.000
_cell.angle_alpha   90.00
_cell.angle_beta   90.00
_cell.angle_gamma   90.00
#
_symmetry.space_group_name_H-M   'P 1'
#
loop_
_entity.id
_entity.type
_entity.pdbx_description
1 polymer ?
#
loop_
_entity_poly.entity_id
_entity_poly.type
_entity_poly.pdbx_seq_one_letter_code
_entity_poly.pdbx_strand_id
1 'polypeptide(L)'
;AAPALQKLPLYQLPEKKAALTQLSDDLMRALRPQNRLLILLAHASLWQTFTTEELREWTRTLAAWLRRQGCTLLILSHGGGINKLKGQL
;
A
#
# COMPACT_ATOMS: atom_id res chain seq x y z
N ALA A 1 28.56 17.54 -11.26
CA ALA A 1 27.46 16.79 -11.88
C ALA A 1 26.45 16.42 -10.79
N ALA A 2 25.16 16.68 -10.98
CA ALA A 2 24.15 16.17 -10.06
C ALA A 2 24.25 14.63 -10.04
N PRO A 3 24.22 13.98 -8.86
CA PRO A 3 24.26 12.53 -8.82
C PRO A 3 23.08 11.98 -9.63
N ALA A 4 23.35 11.03 -10.52
CA ALA A 4 22.31 10.37 -11.29
C ALA A 4 21.29 9.79 -10.31
N LEU A 5 20.03 10.25 -10.39
CA LEU A 5 18.94 9.72 -9.57
C LEU A 5 18.91 8.20 -9.75
N GLN A 6 19.19 7.47 -8.66
CA GLN A 6 18.99 6.03 -8.65
C GLN A 6 17.52 5.77 -8.99
N LYS A 7 17.28 4.93 -10.00
CA LYS A 7 15.91 4.61 -10.44
C LYS A 7 15.14 4.04 -9.26
N LEU A 8 14.05 4.70 -8.89
CA LEU A 8 13.14 4.22 -7.86
C LEU A 8 12.57 2.87 -8.31
N PRO A 9 12.70 1.79 -7.51
CA PRO A 9 12.10 0.51 -7.87
C PRO A 9 10.59 0.66 -7.87
N LEU A 10 9.97 0.41 -9.02
CA LEU A 10 8.52 0.46 -9.21
C LEU A 10 7.96 -0.96 -9.24
N TYR A 11 6.84 -1.15 -8.55
CA TYR A 11 6.06 -2.38 -8.58
C TYR A 11 4.62 -2.03 -8.97
N GLN A 12 4.09 -2.70 -9.99
CA GLN A 12 2.72 -2.49 -10.45
C GLN A 12 1.81 -3.54 -9.80
N LEU A 13 0.87 -3.06 -8.99
CA LEU A 13 -0.14 -3.89 -8.36
C LEU A 13 -1.42 -3.87 -9.22
N PRO A 14 -2.05 -5.02 -9.50
CA PRO A 14 -3.39 -5.03 -10.09
C PRO A 14 -4.38 -4.28 -9.20
N GLU A 15 -5.27 -3.47 -9.76
CA GLU A 15 -6.32 -2.76 -9.02
C GLU A 15 -7.45 -3.71 -8.58
N LYS A 16 -7.12 -4.67 -7.72
CA LYS A 16 -8.03 -5.70 -7.20
C LYS A 16 -7.83 -5.85 -5.70
N LYS A 17 -8.93 -6.04 -4.98
CA LYS A 17 -8.92 -6.35 -3.53
C LYS A 17 -7.93 -7.45 -3.17
N ALA A 18 -7.95 -8.55 -3.92
CA ALA A 18 -7.06 -9.69 -3.71
C ALA A 18 -5.56 -9.31 -3.73
N ALA A 19 -5.18 -8.35 -4.59
CA ALA A 19 -3.81 -7.88 -4.68
C ALA A 19 -3.38 -7.11 -3.41
N LEU A 20 -4.27 -6.27 -2.86
CA LEU A 20 -4.00 -5.60 -1.57
C LEU A 20 -3.93 -6.59 -0.40
N THR A 21 -4.78 -7.63 -0.39
CA THR A 21 -4.75 -8.64 0.67
C THR A 21 -3.48 -9.50 0.66
N GLN A 22 -2.72 -9.52 -0.43
CA GLN A 22 -1.46 -10.25 -0.59
C GLN A 22 -0.23 -9.31 -0.67
N LEU A 23 -0.43 -8.02 -0.41
CA LEU A 23 0.57 -6.97 -0.64
C LEU A 23 1.91 -7.24 0.05
N SER A 24 1.91 -7.73 1.29
CA SER A 24 3.15 -8.04 2.02
C SER A 24 3.98 -9.12 1.33
N ASP A 25 3.33 -10.15 0.81
CA ASP A 25 4.00 -11.30 0.18
C ASP A 25 4.53 -10.91 -1.19
N ASP A 26 3.77 -10.11 -1.92
CA ASP A 26 4.19 -9.52 -3.19
C ASP A 26 5.40 -8.59 -3.02
N LEU A 27 5.40 -7.74 -1.99
CA LEU A 27 6.53 -6.88 -1.67
C LEU A 27 7.77 -7.68 -1.28
N MET A 28 7.63 -8.77 -0.51
CA MET A 28 8.75 -9.65 -0.18
C MET A 28 9.31 -10.35 -1.42
N ARG A 29 8.46 -10.75 -2.37
CA ARG A 29 8.92 -11.39 -3.61
C ARG A 29 9.62 -10.40 -4.54
N ALA A 30 9.07 -9.20 -4.70
CA ALA A 30 9.55 -8.22 -5.67
C ALA A 30 10.69 -7.34 -5.16
N LEU A 31 10.62 -6.87 -3.91
CA LEU A 31 11.47 -5.79 -3.41
C LEU A 31 12.29 -6.15 -2.17
N ARG A 32 11.90 -7.21 -1.42
CA ARG A 32 12.50 -7.62 -0.13
C ARG A 32 12.82 -6.41 0.77
N PRO A 33 11.83 -5.55 1.08
CA PRO A 33 12.10 -4.28 1.73
C PRO A 33 12.49 -4.47 3.20
N GLN A 34 13.50 -3.71 3.65
CA GLN A 34 13.91 -3.62 5.06
C GLN A 34 14.33 -2.18 5.36
N ASN A 35 13.84 -1.62 6.48
CA ASN A 35 14.15 -0.26 6.92
C ASN A 35 13.89 0.82 5.84
N ARG A 36 12.76 0.73 5.13
CA ARG A 36 12.45 1.59 3.97
C ARG A 36 11.08 2.25 4.06
N LEU A 37 10.95 3.40 3.39
CA LEU A 37 9.66 3.99 3.04
C LEU A 37 9.13 3.32 1.77
N LEU A 38 7.87 2.88 1.83
CA LEU A 38 7.10 2.36 0.72
C LEU A 38 5.99 3.36 0.40
N ILE A 39 5.71 3.56 -0.89
CA ILE A 39 4.63 4.43 -1.34
C ILE A 39 3.66 3.58 -2.17
N LEU A 40 2.42 3.49 -1.72
CA LEU A 40 1.34 2.88 -2.48
C LEU A 40 0.47 3.98 -3.05
N LEU A 41 0.50 4.13 -4.37
CA LEU A 41 -0.46 4.95 -5.10
C LEU A 41 -1.64 4.07 -5.49
N ALA A 42 -2.84 4.38 -4.96
CA ALA A 42 -4.05 3.58 -5.19
C ALA A 42 -5.22 4.46 -5.61
N HIS A 43 -6.06 3.99 -6.54
CA HIS A 43 -7.31 4.68 -6.86
C HIS A 43 -8.34 4.50 -5.73
N ALA A 44 -9.09 5.55 -5.39
CA ALA A 44 -9.98 5.57 -4.23
C ALA A 44 -11.14 4.57 -4.32
N SER A 45 -11.52 4.14 -5.54
CA SER A 45 -12.50 3.08 -5.75
C SER A 45 -12.05 1.72 -5.21
N LEU A 46 -10.74 1.47 -5.13
CA LEU A 46 -10.19 0.20 -4.65
C LEU A 46 -10.60 -0.05 -3.19
N TRP A 47 -10.58 0.98 -2.36
CA TRP A 47 -10.99 0.90 -0.96
C TRP A 47 -12.49 0.62 -0.79
N GLN A 48 -13.33 1.04 -1.75
CA GLN A 48 -14.78 0.80 -1.71
C GLN A 48 -15.14 -0.68 -1.92
N THR A 49 -14.18 -1.52 -2.32
CA THR A 49 -14.35 -2.98 -2.42
C THR A 49 -14.20 -3.68 -1.07
N PHE A 50 -13.73 -2.97 -0.04
CA PHE A 50 -13.60 -3.46 1.33
C PHE A 50 -14.80 -3.02 2.17
N THR A 51 -15.22 -3.89 3.09
CA THR A 51 -16.00 -3.44 4.26
C THR A 51 -15.08 -2.74 5.26
N THR A 52 -15.67 -2.01 6.21
CA THR A 52 -14.92 -1.35 7.29
C THR A 52 -14.11 -2.36 8.12
N GLU A 53 -14.70 -3.51 8.44
CA GLU A 53 -14.07 -4.59 9.20
C GLU A 53 -12.87 -5.19 8.45
N GLU A 54 -13.03 -5.42 7.14
CA GLU A 54 -11.95 -5.93 6.30
C GLU A 54 -10.81 -4.93 6.19
N LEU A 55 -11.11 -3.63 6.07
CA LEU A 55 -10.09 -2.59 6.00
C LEU A 55 -9.34 -2.46 7.33
N ARG A 56 -10.05 -2.54 8.46
CA ARG A 56 -9.43 -2.56 9.80
C ARG A 56 -8.50 -3.75 9.98
N GLU A 57 -8.95 -4.94 9.59
CA GLU A 57 -8.15 -6.16 9.68
C GLU A 57 -6.91 -6.08 8.79
N TRP A 58 -7.09 -5.67 7.54
CA TRP A 58 -6.02 -5.49 6.58
C TRP A 58 -4.97 -4.49 7.12
N THR A 59 -5.42 -3.34 7.63
CA THR A 59 -4.52 -2.31 8.19
C THR A 59 -3.76 -2.85 9.39
N ARG A 60 -4.42 -3.58 10.29
CA ARG A 60 -3.79 -4.16 11.49
C ARG A 60 -2.69 -5.16 11.10
N THR A 61 -3.01 -6.08 10.20
CA THR A 61 -2.09 -7.14 9.76
C THR A 61 -0.90 -6.55 8.99
N LEU A 62 -1.16 -5.62 8.07
CA LEU A 62 -0.11 -4.95 7.31
C LEU A 62 0.79 -4.08 8.21
N ALA A 63 0.22 -3.34 9.15
CA ALA A 63 1.00 -2.53 10.09
C ALA A 63 1.91 -3.40 10.99
N ALA A 64 1.43 -4.58 11.42
CA ALA A 64 2.26 -5.53 12.16
C ALA A 64 3.42 -6.05 11.30
N TRP A 65 3.17 -6.36 10.02
CA TRP A 65 4.21 -6.76 9.09
C TRP A 65 5.23 -5.64 8.83
N LEU A 66 4.77 -4.41 8.60
CA LEU A 66 5.62 -3.23 8.38
C LEU A 66 6.57 -2.99 9.55
N ARG A 67 6.07 -3.07 10.79
CA ARG A 67 6.91 -2.96 12.00
C ARG A 67 8.00 -4.03 12.06
N ARG A 68 7.68 -5.28 11.71
CA ARG A 68 8.68 -6.38 11.67
C ARG A 68 9.77 -6.14 10.62
N GLN A 69 9.44 -5.49 9.50
CA GLN A 69 10.40 -5.14 8.44
C GLN A 69 11.10 -3.79 8.66
N GLY A 70 10.79 -3.07 9.75
CA GLY A 70 11.23 -1.69 9.95
C GLY A 70 10.77 -0.72 8.86
N CYS A 71 9.70 -1.05 8.15
CA CYS A 71 9.22 -0.26 7.02
C CYS A 71 8.06 0.66 7.41
N THR A 72 7.91 1.76 6.67
CA THR A 72 6.77 2.66 6.75
C THR A 72 6.05 2.66 5.41
N LEU A 73 4.72 2.59 5.41
CA LEU A 73 3.90 2.68 4.20
C LEU A 73 3.12 3.99 4.18
N LEU A 74 3.35 4.79 3.14
CA LEU A 74 2.52 5.93 2.80
C LEU A 74 1.53 5.52 1.71
N ILE A 75 0.24 5.70 1.98
CA ILE A 75 -0.82 5.42 1.01
C ILE A 75 -1.32 6.75 0.44
N LEU A 76 -1.15 6.93 -0.87
CA LEU A 76 -1.66 8.06 -1.62
C LEU A 76 -2.89 7.61 -2.39
N SER A 77 -4.07 8.05 -1.95
CA SER A 77 -5.33 7.75 -2.63
C SER A 77 -5.72 8.87 -3.58
N HIS A 78 -6.14 8.54 -4.80
CA HIS A 78 -6.52 9.50 -5.82
C HIS A 78 -7.82 9.11 -6.54
N GLY A 79 -8.40 10.05 -7.29
CA GLY A 79 -9.59 9.78 -8.11
C GLY A 79 -10.94 9.86 -7.39
N GLY A 80 -12.00 9.39 -8.05
CA GLY A 80 -13.37 9.53 -7.59
C GLY A 80 -13.70 8.65 -6.38
N GLY A 81 -14.41 9.20 -5.38
CA GLY A 81 -14.85 8.46 -4.19
C GLY A 81 -14.05 8.70 -2.91
N ILE A 82 -13.07 9.61 -2.92
CA ILE A 82 -12.33 10.05 -1.72
C ILE A 82 -13.28 10.51 -0.60
N ASN A 83 -14.40 11.15 -0.93
CA ASN A 83 -15.38 11.60 0.05
C ASN A 83 -16.03 10.46 0.84
N LYS A 84 -16.18 9.27 0.24
CA LYS A 84 -16.69 8.07 0.94
C LYS A 84 -15.63 7.46 1.84
N LEU A 85 -14.37 7.46 1.41
CA LEU A 85 -13.24 6.95 2.19
C LEU A 85 -13.05 7.74 3.50
N LYS A 86 -13.21 9.07 3.46
CA LYS A 86 -13.11 9.93 4.66
C LYS A 86 -14.08 9.54 5.78
N GLY A 87 -15.21 8.90 5.47
CA GLY A 87 -16.18 8.45 6.47
C GLY A 87 -15.92 7.03 6.99
N GLN A 88 -14.98 6.29 6.40
CA GLN A 88 -14.70 4.87 6.70
C GLN A 88 -13.37 4.64 7.46
N LEU A 89 -12.48 5.64 7.45
CA LEU A 89 -11.24 5.68 8.24
C LEU A 89 -11.50 6.32 9.60
#